data_AF-A0A6A7ZY40-F1
#
_entry.id   AF-A0A6A7ZY40-F1
#
_cell.length_a   1.000
_cell.length_b   1.000
_cell.length_c   1.000
_cell.angle_alpha   90.00
_cell.angle_beta   90.00
_cell.angle_gamma   90.00
#
_symmetry.space_group_name_H-M   'P 1'
#
loop_
_entity.id
_entity.type
_entity.pdbx_description
1 polymer ?
#
loop_
_entity_poly.entity_id
_entity_poly.type
_entity_poly.pdbx_seq_one_letter_code
_entity_poly.pdbx_strand_id
1 'polypeptide(L)'
;MKPTVAVLVFLAGYITASASAMDQSTSKQRGYDDRPFLCAAVFRALMEGLDSSEEKNRYHLKSRFDAVYALGKHNLARIGGTEDDARDVLQKYAELIADFAVKKKDKFGDLILYCARLSNAAIKMTHPERP
;
A
#
# COMPACT_ATOMS: atom_id res chain seq x y z
N MET A 1 -30.92 61.17 12.03
CA MET A 1 -29.44 61.10 12.10
C MET A 1 -29.08 59.88 12.91
N LYS A 2 -28.25 58.99 12.34
CA LYS A 2 -27.82 57.72 12.92
C LYS A 2 -26.82 57.96 14.06
N PRO A 3 -26.93 57.29 15.22
CA PRO A 3 -25.77 57.07 16.07
C PRO A 3 -24.95 55.89 15.55
N THR A 4 -23.66 56.18 15.42
CA THR A 4 -22.56 55.33 14.99
C THR A 4 -22.08 54.52 16.21
N VAL A 5 -21.93 53.20 16.01
CA VAL A 5 -20.94 52.29 16.61
C VAL A 5 -20.97 52.04 18.13
N ALA A 6 -21.26 50.78 18.48
CA ALA A 6 -20.61 50.08 19.59
C ALA A 6 -20.15 48.70 19.11
N VAL A 7 -18.83 48.54 19.06
CA VAL A 7 -18.10 47.28 18.84
C VAL A 7 -18.07 46.51 20.15
N LEU A 8 -18.30 45.20 20.08
CA LEU A 8 -17.70 44.09 20.87
C LEU A 8 -18.74 43.05 21.30
N VAL A 9 -18.79 41.94 20.56
CA VAL A 9 -19.03 40.62 21.17
C VAL A 9 -18.01 39.67 20.56
N PHE A 10 -16.89 39.50 21.27
CA PHE A 10 -15.97 38.39 21.05
C PHE A 10 -16.73 37.10 21.39
N LEU A 11 -17.09 36.31 20.38
CA LEU A 11 -17.42 34.91 20.60
C LEU A 11 -16.14 34.17 20.97
N ALA A 12 -16.02 33.86 22.26
CA ALA A 12 -15.09 32.88 22.79
C ALA A 12 -15.48 31.48 22.28
N GLY A 13 -15.11 31.18 21.04
CA GLY A 13 -15.01 29.81 20.54
C GLY A 13 -13.69 29.24 21.02
N TYR A 14 -13.71 28.54 22.15
CA TYR A 14 -12.61 27.64 22.55
C TYR A 14 -12.49 26.53 21.50
N ILE A 15 -11.71 26.76 20.46
CA ILE A 15 -11.07 25.68 19.73
C ILE A 15 -9.68 25.58 20.32
N THR A 16 -9.56 24.71 21.32
CA THR A 16 -8.28 24.07 21.65
C THR A 16 -7.80 23.39 20.38
N ALA A 17 -7.03 24.11 19.58
CA ALA A 17 -6.16 23.52 18.59
C ALA A 17 -5.15 22.70 19.39
N SER A 18 -5.45 21.42 19.58
CA SER A 18 -4.45 20.42 19.93
C SER A 18 -3.48 20.40 18.77
N ALA A 19 -2.46 21.26 18.84
CA ALA A 19 -1.26 21.12 18.06
C ALA A 19 -0.60 19.83 18.55
N SER A 20 -1.05 18.71 18.00
CA SER A 20 -0.22 17.52 17.95
C SER A 20 0.95 17.91 17.06
N ALA A 21 1.99 18.48 17.69
CA ALA A 21 3.33 18.46 17.16
C ALA A 21 3.69 16.97 17.08
N MET A 22 3.24 16.32 16.00
CA MET A 22 3.77 15.04 15.59
C MET A 22 5.19 15.38 15.19
N ASP A 23 6.08 15.22 16.16
CA ASP A 23 7.51 15.30 16.00
C ASP A 23 7.84 14.46 14.77
N GLN A 24 8.08 15.14 13.65
CA GLN A 24 8.77 14.59 12.49
C GLN A 24 10.21 14.38 12.93
N SER A 25 10.40 13.48 13.90
CA SER A 25 11.61 12.73 14.03
C SER A 25 11.74 11.98 12.72
N THR A 26 12.42 12.64 11.77
CA THR A 26 13.73 12.28 11.22
C THR A 26 14.43 11.09 11.91
N SER A 27 13.70 10.05 12.30
CA SER A 27 14.21 8.71 12.30
C SER A 27 14.60 8.48 10.84
N LYS A 28 15.90 8.26 10.62
CA LYS A 28 16.40 7.77 9.34
C LYS A 28 15.46 6.65 8.91
N GLN A 29 14.62 6.92 7.91
CA GLN A 29 13.77 5.92 7.29
C GLN A 29 14.76 4.89 6.75
N ARG A 30 15.00 3.82 7.52
CA ARG A 30 15.81 2.70 7.05
C ARG A 30 15.01 2.19 5.87
N GLY A 31 15.53 2.40 4.66
CA GLY A 31 14.88 1.91 3.46
C GLY A 31 14.62 0.42 3.65
N TYR A 32 13.38 0.00 3.46
CA TYR A 32 13.00 -1.41 3.45
C TYR A 32 12.72 -1.81 2.01
N ASP A 33 12.78 -3.12 1.74
CA ASP A 33 12.41 -3.65 0.44
C ASP A 33 10.88 -3.70 0.32
N ASP A 34 10.32 -2.75 -0.41
CA ASP A 34 8.89 -2.57 -0.66
C ASP A 34 8.40 -3.18 -1.98
N ARG A 35 9.31 -3.75 -2.79
CA ARG A 35 8.98 -4.48 -4.03
C ARG A 35 7.94 -5.60 -3.81
N PRO A 36 7.87 -6.29 -2.65
CA PRO A 36 6.78 -7.23 -2.38
C PRO A 36 5.39 -6.59 -2.39
N PHE A 37 5.23 -5.33 -1.94
CA PHE A 37 3.96 -4.62 -2.00
C PHE A 37 3.59 -4.21 -3.44
N LEU A 38 4.58 -3.79 -4.25
CA LEU A 38 4.39 -3.60 -5.69
C LEU A 38 3.85 -4.87 -6.35
N CYS A 39 4.43 -6.03 -6.05
CA CYS A 39 3.97 -7.29 -6.61
C CYS A 39 2.63 -7.78 -6.06
N ALA A 40 2.32 -7.49 -4.79
CA ALA A 40 0.98 -7.70 -4.25
C ALA A 40 -0.05 -6.88 -5.06
N ALA A 41 0.23 -5.60 -5.32
CA ALA A 41 -0.66 -4.77 -6.14
C ALA A 41 -0.84 -5.31 -7.56
N VAL A 42 0.23 -5.81 -8.21
CA VAL A 42 0.13 -6.45 -9.53
C VAL A 42 -0.79 -7.67 -9.50
N PHE A 43 -0.62 -8.60 -8.54
CA PHE A 43 -1.48 -9.78 -8.46
C PHE A 43 -2.92 -9.44 -8.11
N ARG A 44 -3.15 -8.40 -7.29
CA ARG A 44 -4.48 -7.88 -7.02
C ARG A 44 -5.15 -7.38 -8.29
N ALA A 45 -4.46 -6.53 -9.07
CA ALA A 45 -4.99 -6.01 -10.33
C ALA A 45 -5.29 -7.15 -11.34
N LEU A 46 -4.43 -8.17 -11.41
CA LEU A 46 -4.68 -9.34 -12.25
C LEU A 46 -5.94 -10.10 -11.79
N MET A 47 -6.15 -10.29 -10.49
CA MET A 47 -7.37 -10.93 -9.97
C MET A 47 -8.63 -10.12 -10.26
N GLU A 48 -8.56 -8.79 -10.16
CA GLU A 48 -9.67 -7.89 -10.45
C GLU A 48 -10.08 -7.94 -11.92
N GLY A 49 -9.16 -8.26 -12.83
CA GLY A 49 -9.42 -8.45 -14.26
C GLY A 49 -9.90 -9.85 -14.68
N LEU A 50 -9.93 -10.83 -13.77
CA LEU A 50 -10.41 -12.19 -14.08
C LEU A 50 -11.94 -12.28 -13.99
N ASP A 51 -12.52 -13.07 -14.88
CA ASP A 51 -13.94 -13.42 -14.83
C ASP A 51 -14.28 -14.38 -13.68
N SER A 52 -15.57 -14.57 -13.41
CA SER A 52 -16.05 -15.49 -12.37
C SER A 52 -15.79 -16.97 -12.69
N SER A 53 -15.68 -17.33 -13.98
CA SER A 53 -15.35 -18.68 -14.45
C SER A 53 -13.89 -19.08 -14.24
N GLU A 54 -13.01 -18.12 -13.90
CA GLU A 54 -11.57 -18.31 -13.75
C GLU A 54 -11.13 -18.54 -12.30
N GLU A 55 -11.94 -19.25 -11.52
CA GLU A 55 -11.73 -19.45 -10.08
C GLU A 55 -10.35 -20.07 -9.75
N LYS A 56 -9.89 -21.03 -10.57
CA LYS A 56 -8.56 -21.64 -10.40
C LYS A 56 -7.43 -20.63 -10.58
N ASN A 57 -7.54 -19.73 -11.57
CA ASN A 57 -6.55 -18.67 -11.80
C ASN A 57 -6.58 -17.67 -10.63
N ARG A 58 -7.77 -17.30 -10.16
CA ARG A 58 -7.96 -16.42 -9.01
C ARG A 58 -7.33 -17.00 -7.74
N TYR A 59 -7.54 -18.29 -7.46
CA TYR A 59 -6.90 -18.97 -6.33
C TYR A 59 -5.37 -18.93 -6.45
N HIS A 60 -4.83 -19.19 -7.64
CA HIS A 60 -3.38 -19.20 -7.82
C HIS A 60 -2.76 -17.80 -7.65
N LEU A 61 -3.40 -16.77 -8.19
CA LEU A 61 -2.99 -15.38 -8.00
C LEU A 61 -3.14 -14.93 -6.55
N LYS A 62 -4.21 -15.35 -5.86
CA LYS A 62 -4.40 -15.05 -4.43
C LYS A 62 -3.26 -15.64 -3.59
N SER A 63 -2.88 -16.90 -3.84
CA SER A 63 -1.76 -17.52 -3.14
C SER A 63 -0.45 -16.74 -3.34
N ARG A 64 -0.20 -16.24 -4.55
CA ARG A 64 0.98 -15.40 -4.84
C ARG A 64 0.89 -14.04 -4.15
N PHE A 65 -0.28 -13.40 -4.18
CA PHE A 65 -0.57 -12.16 -3.45
C PHE A 65 -0.28 -12.34 -1.95
N ASP A 66 -0.85 -13.36 -1.32
CA ASP A 66 -0.71 -13.60 0.12
C ASP A 66 0.77 -13.77 0.50
N ALA A 67 1.53 -14.51 -0.30
CA ALA A 67 2.96 -14.76 -0.04
C ALA A 67 3.81 -13.46 -0.11
N VAL A 68 3.64 -12.66 -1.17
CA VAL A 68 4.43 -11.42 -1.29
C VAL A 68 3.93 -10.31 -0.37
N TYR A 69 2.64 -10.26 -0.07
CA TYR A 69 2.11 -9.32 0.92
C TYR A 69 2.65 -9.64 2.32
N ALA A 70 2.66 -10.92 2.72
CA ALA A 70 3.26 -11.35 3.98
C ALA A 70 4.76 -11.00 4.06
N LEU A 71 5.51 -11.21 2.98
CA LEU A 71 6.92 -10.81 2.90
C LEU A 71 7.10 -9.30 3.04
N GLY A 72 6.27 -8.50 2.36
CA GLY A 72 6.29 -7.04 2.47
C GLY A 72 6.02 -6.57 3.89
N LYS A 73 5.01 -7.14 4.54
CA LYS A 73 4.69 -6.86 5.96
C LYS A 73 5.84 -7.20 6.89
N HIS A 74 6.47 -8.35 6.69
CA HIS A 74 7.65 -8.73 7.46
C HIS A 74 8.80 -7.72 7.25
N ASN A 75 9.06 -7.29 6.03
CA ASN A 75 10.10 -6.30 5.73
C ASN A 75 9.82 -4.94 6.39
N LEU A 76 8.57 -4.49 6.34
CA LEU A 76 8.11 -3.24 6.93
C LEU A 76 8.16 -3.29 8.47
N ALA A 77 7.73 -4.39 9.07
CA ALA A 77 7.78 -4.58 10.53
C ALA A 77 9.22 -4.50 11.09
N ARG A 78 10.24 -4.91 10.31
CA ARG A 78 11.65 -4.80 10.71
C ARG A 78 12.15 -3.37 10.88
N ILE A 79 11.43 -2.39 10.34
CA ILE A 79 11.72 -0.96 10.53
C ILE A 79 10.68 -0.28 11.43
N GLY A 80 9.84 -1.04 12.11
CA GLY A 80 8.82 -0.54 13.03
C GLY A 80 7.48 -0.17 12.39
N GLY A 81 7.27 -0.52 11.11
CA GLY A 81 5.98 -0.26 10.46
C GLY A 81 4.89 -1.23 10.89
N THR A 82 3.64 -0.79 10.72
CA THR A 82 2.42 -1.42 11.19
C THR A 82 1.62 -2.08 10.06
N GLU A 83 0.51 -2.76 10.40
CA GLU A 83 -0.43 -3.26 9.39
C GLU A 83 -1.10 -2.10 8.63
N ASP A 84 -1.31 -0.95 9.29
CA ASP A 84 -1.90 0.23 8.65
C ASP A 84 -0.94 0.79 7.61
N ASP A 85 0.33 0.93 7.95
CA ASP A 85 1.39 1.31 7.00
C ASP A 85 1.46 0.32 5.81
N ALA A 86 1.29 -0.99 6.06
CA ALA A 86 1.26 -1.99 5.00
C ALA A 86 0.08 -1.81 4.04
N ARG A 87 -1.10 -1.49 4.57
CA ARG A 87 -2.30 -1.20 3.77
C ARG A 87 -2.13 0.06 2.94
N ASP A 88 -1.55 1.11 3.52
CA ASP A 88 -1.29 2.38 2.83
C ASP A 88 -0.28 2.21 1.69
N VAL A 89 0.80 1.47 1.92
CA VAL A 89 1.80 1.18 0.88
C VAL A 89 1.20 0.32 -0.24
N LEU A 90 0.40 -0.69 0.10
CA LEU A 90 -0.29 -1.51 -0.89
C LEU A 90 -1.26 -0.67 -1.73
N GLN A 91 -2.04 0.20 -1.11
CA GLN A 91 -2.99 1.08 -1.79
C GLN A 91 -2.27 2.03 -2.75
N LYS A 92 -1.17 2.66 -2.30
CA LYS A 92 -0.32 3.50 -3.15
C LYS A 92 0.18 2.76 -4.39
N TYR A 93 0.62 1.51 -4.23
CA TYR A 93 1.04 0.70 -5.37
C TYR A 93 -0.13 0.25 -6.25
N ALA A 94 -1.31 -0.02 -5.71
CA ALA A 94 -2.50 -0.34 -6.51
C ALA A 94 -2.86 0.81 -7.47
N GLU A 95 -2.83 2.05 -6.98
CA GLU A 95 -3.06 3.24 -7.80
C GLU A 95 -1.97 3.41 -8.88
N LEU A 96 -0.70 3.22 -8.51
CA LEU A 96 0.42 3.30 -9.46
C LEU A 96 0.32 2.24 -10.55
N ILE A 97 -0.06 1.01 -10.19
CA ILE A 97 -0.19 -0.11 -11.12
C ILE A 97 -1.33 0.12 -12.12
N ALA A 98 -2.48 0.63 -11.66
CA ALA A 98 -3.59 0.97 -12.55
C ALA A 98 -3.14 1.98 -13.63
N ASP A 99 -2.42 3.02 -13.22
CA ASP A 99 -1.87 4.03 -14.12
C ASP A 99 -0.78 3.46 -15.06
N PHE A 100 0.11 2.64 -14.52
CA PHE A 100 1.21 2.04 -15.26
C PHE A 100 0.72 1.05 -16.31
N ALA A 101 -0.25 0.20 -15.98
CA ALA A 101 -0.84 -0.77 -16.90
C ALA A 101 -1.48 -0.09 -18.12
N VAL A 102 -2.04 1.12 -17.96
CA VAL A 102 -2.58 1.91 -19.08
C VAL A 102 -1.47 2.56 -19.89
N LYS A 103 -0.49 3.19 -19.24
CA LYS A 103 0.52 4.05 -19.89
C LYS A 103 1.72 3.29 -20.46
N LYS A 104 2.00 2.08 -19.96
CA LYS A 104 3.21 1.28 -20.25
C LYS A 104 2.87 -0.19 -20.51
N LYS A 105 1.84 -0.43 -21.34
CA LYS A 105 1.33 -1.78 -21.66
C LYS A 105 2.43 -2.76 -22.10
N ASP A 106 3.37 -2.30 -22.91
CA ASP A 106 4.51 -3.07 -23.41
C ASP A 106 5.43 -3.58 -22.31
N LYS A 107 5.54 -2.84 -21.20
CA LYS A 107 6.41 -3.18 -20.05
C LYS A 107 5.68 -3.91 -18.93
N PHE A 108 4.36 -3.98 -18.99
CA PHE A 108 3.57 -4.61 -17.93
C PHE A 108 3.82 -6.12 -17.86
N GLY A 109 4.04 -6.77 -19.01
CA GLY A 109 4.43 -8.19 -19.06
C GLY A 109 5.72 -8.49 -18.29
N ASP A 110 6.74 -7.65 -18.44
CA ASP A 110 8.02 -7.81 -17.71
C ASP A 110 7.83 -7.66 -16.20
N LEU A 111 6.97 -6.73 -15.77
CA LEU A 111 6.63 -6.53 -14.37
C LEU A 111 5.90 -7.76 -13.80
N ILE A 112 4.96 -8.34 -14.53
CA ILE A 112 4.28 -9.59 -14.14
C ILE A 112 5.30 -10.72 -13.98
N LEU A 113 6.24 -10.87 -14.92
CA LEU A 113 7.27 -11.89 -14.87
C LEU A 113 8.21 -11.70 -13.67
N TYR A 114 8.61 -10.45 -13.40
CA TYR A 114 9.39 -10.11 -12.21
C TYR A 114 8.65 -10.54 -10.93
N CYS A 115 7.38 -10.18 -10.81
CA CYS A 115 6.57 -10.50 -9.65
C CYS A 115 6.31 -11.99 -9.48
N ALA A 116 6.17 -12.74 -10.59
CA ALA A 116 6.08 -14.19 -10.56
C ALA A 116 7.34 -14.85 -9.94
N ARG A 117 8.54 -14.33 -10.28
CA ARG A 117 9.79 -14.83 -9.71
C ARG A 117 9.88 -14.52 -8.22
N LEU A 118 9.54 -13.29 -7.82
CA LEU A 118 9.51 -12.88 -6.42
C LEU A 118 8.52 -13.73 -5.60
N SER A 119 7.30 -13.95 -6.11
CA SER A 119 6.29 -14.76 -5.41
C SER A 119 6.74 -16.20 -5.23
N ASN A 120 7.40 -16.80 -6.23
CA ASN A 120 7.92 -18.14 -6.10
C ASN A 120 9.01 -18.24 -5.02
N ALA A 121 9.87 -17.22 -4.91
CA ALA A 121 10.85 -17.15 -3.84
C ALA A 121 10.17 -17.00 -2.47
N ALA A 122 9.17 -16.12 -2.35
CA ALA A 122 8.43 -15.91 -1.11
C ALA A 122 7.69 -17.19 -0.65
N ILE A 123 7.01 -17.89 -1.56
CA ILE A 123 6.31 -19.15 -1.27
C ILE A 123 7.26 -20.22 -0.72
N LYS A 124 8.47 -20.33 -1.27
CA LYS A 124 9.49 -21.27 -0.78
C LYS A 124 9.95 -20.93 0.64
N MET A 125 10.00 -19.65 1.00
CA MET A 125 10.36 -19.21 2.35
C MET A 125 9.25 -19.51 3.37
N THR A 126 7.98 -19.45 2.95
CA THR A 126 6.83 -19.70 3.85
C THR A 126 6.41 -21.17 3.92
N HIS A 127 6.78 -22.00 2.93
CA HIS A 127 6.49 -23.43 2.88
C HIS A 127 7.72 -24.24 2.46
N PRO A 128 8.73 -24.40 3.34
CA PRO A 128 9.98 -25.08 3.01
C PRO A 128 9.83 -26.59 2.75
N GLU A 129 8.69 -27.19 3.10
CA GLU A 129 8.46 -28.65 3.03
C GLU A 129 7.70 -29.14 1.77
N ARG A 130 7.40 -28.27 0.79
CA ARG A 130 6.85 -28.75 -0.50
C ARG A 130 7.98 -29.02 -1.51
N PRO A 131 8.20 -30.29 -1.91
CA PRO A 131 9.18 -30.65 -2.94
C PRO A 131 8.85 -30.06 -4.30
#